data_AF-A0A955QT01-F1
#
_entry.id   AF-A0A955QT01-F1
#
_cell.length_a   1.000
_cell.length_b   1.000
_cell.length_c   1.000
_cell.angle_alpha   90.00
_cell.angle_beta   90.00
_cell.angle_gamma   90.00
#
_symmetry.space_group_name_H-M   'P 1'
#
loop_
_entity.id
_entity.type
_entity.pdbx_description
1 polymer ?
#
loop_
_entity_poly.entity_id
_entity_poly.type
_entity_poly.pdbx_seq_one_letter_code
_entity_poly.pdbx_strand_id
1 'polypeptide(L)' 'MPKLKSDKDAEKFLDQDLTDYTNLKNFTAVNFEMLPKDKQVNLRFSEQLLAAVRQKAEQEGISYQKYIRKAVEESLTSH' A
#
# COMPACT_ATOMS: atom_id res chain seq x y z
N MET A 1 4.64 -17.12 0.75
CA MET A 1 3.46 -17.96 0.40
C MET A 1 3.87 -19.03 -0.61
N PRO A 2 3.43 -20.29 -0.44
CA PRO A 2 3.72 -21.38 -1.37
C PRO A 2 2.93 -21.23 -2.68
N LYS A 3 3.49 -21.75 -3.79
CA LYS A 3 2.82 -21.77 -5.09
C LYS A 3 2.04 -23.09 -5.25
N LEU A 4 0.73 -23.01 -5.14
CA LEU A 4 -0.19 -24.14 -5.32
C LEU A 4 -0.56 -24.26 -6.81
N LYS A 5 -0.57 -25.48 -7.34
CA LYS A 5 -0.72 -25.76 -8.78
C LYS A 5 -2.09 -26.34 -9.15
N SER A 6 -2.87 -26.77 -8.17
CA SER A 6 -4.21 -27.31 -8.35
C SER A 6 -5.05 -27.10 -7.08
N ASP A 7 -6.37 -27.13 -7.22
CA ASP A 7 -7.30 -26.99 -6.09
C ASP A 7 -7.13 -28.14 -5.08
N LYS A 8 -6.85 -29.36 -5.55
CA LYS A 8 -6.57 -30.51 -4.69
C LYS A 8 -5.29 -30.34 -3.88
N ASP A 9 -4.28 -29.66 -4.42
CA ASP A 9 -3.07 -29.32 -3.68
C ASP A 9 -3.34 -28.22 -2.65
N ALA A 10 -4.29 -27.32 -2.94
CA ALA A 10 -4.72 -26.30 -1.99
C ALA A 10 -5.50 -26.91 -0.82
N GLU A 11 -6.42 -27.83 -1.07
CA GLU A 11 -7.17 -28.55 -0.03
C GLU A 11 -6.20 -29.26 0.94
N LYS A 12 -5.25 -30.04 0.41
CA LYS A 12 -4.22 -30.69 1.22
C LYS A 12 -3.33 -29.72 1.99
N PHE A 13 -3.06 -28.55 1.43
CA PHE A 13 -2.30 -27.51 2.09
C PHE A 13 -3.08 -26.86 3.23
N LEU A 14 -4.41 -26.79 3.14
CA LEU A 14 -5.27 -26.26 4.19
C LEU A 14 -5.46 -27.24 5.36
N ASP A 15 -5.27 -28.54 5.14
CA ASP A 15 -5.38 -29.58 6.18
C ASP A 15 -4.23 -29.56 7.20
N GLN A 16 -3.15 -28.82 6.96
CA GLN A 16 -1.99 -28.72 7.86
C GLN A 16 -2.08 -27.51 8.79
N ASP A 17 -1.23 -27.45 9.82
CA ASP A 17 -1.09 -26.27 10.67
C ASP A 17 -0.55 -25.07 9.89
N LEU A 18 -1.26 -23.94 9.93
CA LEU A 18 -0.95 -22.72 9.20
C LEU A 18 -0.34 -21.62 10.07
N THR A 19 -0.04 -21.89 11.35
CA THR A 19 0.43 -20.88 12.31
C THR A 19 1.60 -20.07 11.78
N ASP A 20 2.58 -20.72 11.14
CA ASP A 20 3.75 -20.06 10.55
C ASP A 20 3.41 -19.09 9.40
N TYR A 21 2.28 -19.28 8.71
CA TYR A 21 1.80 -18.39 7.64
C TYR A 21 0.93 -17.25 8.17
N THR A 22 0.36 -17.37 9.37
CA THR A 22 -0.57 -16.38 9.97
C THR A 22 0.11 -15.30 10.81
N ASN A 23 1.44 -15.32 10.95
CA ASN A 23 2.15 -14.28 11.69
C ASN A 23 1.95 -12.89 11.05
N LEU A 24 1.55 -11.88 11.82
CA LEU A 24 1.38 -10.50 11.33
C LEU A 24 2.62 -9.94 10.61
N LYS A 25 3.83 -10.40 10.96
CA LYS A 25 5.07 -10.03 10.26
C LYS A 25 5.09 -10.45 8.79
N ASN A 26 4.28 -11.45 8.42
CA ASN A 26 4.16 -11.96 7.05
C ASN A 26 3.11 -11.20 6.22
N PHE A 27 2.37 -10.28 6.84
CA PHE A 27 1.37 -9.46 6.16
C PHE A 27 1.94 -8.07 5.87
N THR A 28 1.68 -7.58 4.66
CA THR A 28 1.90 -6.18 4.32
C THR A 28 0.63 -5.41 4.63
N ALA A 29 0.72 -4.35 5.43
CA ALA A 29 -0.39 -3.43 5.61
C ALA A 29 -0.70 -2.76 4.26
N VAL A 30 -1.87 -3.07 3.72
CA VAL A 30 -2.41 -2.44 2.51
C VAL A 30 -3.58 -1.57 2.92
N ASN A 31 -3.39 -0.26 2.90
CA ASN A 31 -4.47 0.71 3.09
C ASN A 31 -5.32 0.73 1.82
N PHE A 32 -6.40 -0.05 1.83
CA PHE A 32 -7.26 -0.25 0.65
C PHE A 32 -8.11 0.96 0.28
N GLU A 33 -8.31 1.91 1.20
CA GLU A 33 -9.09 3.11 0.92
C GLU A 33 -8.40 4.34 1.51
N MET A 34 -8.00 5.26 0.63
CA MET A 34 -7.84 6.65 1.04
C MET A 34 -9.24 7.15 1.41
N LEU A 35 -9.36 7.86 2.53
CA LEU A 35 -10.62 8.47 2.96
C LEU A 35 -11.29 9.23 1.80
N PRO A 36 -12.63 9.37 1.80
CA PRO A 36 -13.37 10.06 0.74
C PRO A 36 -12.74 11.41 0.39
N LYS A 37 -12.63 11.72 -0.91
CA LYS A 37 -12.04 12.97 -1.41
C LYS A 37 -13.07 14.11 -1.37
N ASP A 38 -13.57 14.44 -0.20
CA ASP A 38 -14.69 15.37 0.01
C ASP A 38 -14.26 16.85 0.11
N LYS A 39 -12.97 17.13 0.36
CA LYS A 39 -12.38 18.48 0.43
C LYS A 39 -11.22 18.67 -0.54
N GLN A 40 -11.10 19.88 -1.08
CA GLN A 40 -10.00 20.30 -1.94
C GLN A 40 -9.02 21.20 -1.18
N VAL A 41 -7.73 21.02 -1.47
CA VAL A 41 -6.64 21.85 -0.97
C VAL A 41 -5.89 22.46 -2.16
N ASN A 42 -5.64 23.77 -2.14
CA ASN A 42 -4.86 24.48 -3.16
C ASN A 42 -3.49 24.86 -2.57
N LEU A 43 -2.41 24.34 -3.16
CA LEU A 43 -1.04 24.53 -2.67
C LEU A 43 -0.10 24.90 -3.82
N ARG A 44 0.98 25.62 -3.49
CA ARG A 44 2.08 25.92 -4.42
C ARG A 44 3.28 25.04 -4.12
N PHE A 45 3.90 24.54 -5.18
CA PHE A 45 5.10 23.71 -5.13
C PHE A 45 6.19 24.43 -5.92
N SER A 46 7.45 24.32 -5.47
CA SER A 46 8.57 24.61 -6.36
C SER A 46 8.64 23.54 -7.46
N GLU A 47 9.22 23.89 -8.60
CA GLU A 47 9.41 22.93 -9.71
C GLU A 47 10.18 21.69 -9.26
N GLN A 48 11.27 21.90 -8.52
CA GLN A 48 12.11 20.83 -7.99
C GLN A 48 11.32 19.89 -7.05
N LEU A 49 10.47 20.44 -6.18
CA LEU A 49 9.65 19.63 -5.27
C LEU A 49 8.60 18.82 -6.05
N LEU A 50 7.95 19.44 -7.04
CA LEU A 50 6.95 18.75 -7.85
C LEU A 50 7.59 17.61 -8.67
N ALA A 51 8.80 17.81 -9.20
CA ALA A 51 9.55 16.78 -9.90
C ALA A 51 9.88 15.60 -8.97
N ALA A 52 10.37 15.88 -7.76
CA ALA A 52 10.67 14.84 -6.77
C ALA A 52 9.42 14.03 -6.36
N VAL A 53 8.29 14.70 -6.17
CA VAL A 53 7.00 14.06 -5.88
C VAL A 53 6.55 13.13 -7.02
N ARG A 54 6.70 13.56 -8.27
CA ARG A 54 6.36 12.72 -9.44
C ARG A 54 7.24 11.48 -9.52
N GLN A 55 8.56 11.66 -9.35
CA GLN A 55 9.51 10.55 -9.37
C GLN A 55 9.18 9.50 -8.30
N LYS A 56 8.85 9.94 -7.08
CA LYS A 56 8.45 9.03 -6.00
C LYS A 56 7.13 8.31 -6.28
N ALA A 57 6.15 9.03 -6.83
CA ALA A 57 4.89 8.42 -7.21
C ALA A 57 5.04 7.36 -8.31
N GLU A 58 5.91 7.60 -9.31
CA GLU A 58 6.25 6.63 -10.35
C GLU A 58 6.93 5.38 -9.77
N GLN A 59 7.87 5.55 -8.84
CA GLN A 59 8.52 4.42 -8.13
C GLN A 59 7.52 3.54 -7.38
N GLU A 60 6.44 4.14 -6.86
CA GLU A 60 5.37 3.43 -6.16
C GLU A 60 4.20 2.99 -7.07
N GLY A 61 4.25 3.30 -8.36
CA GLY A 61 3.18 2.94 -9.31
C GLY A 61 1.84 3.64 -9.04
N ILE A 62 1.84 4.82 -8.42
CA ILE A 62 0.64 5.60 -8.07
C ILE A 62 0.66 7.00 -8.71
N SER A 63 -0.49 7.66 -8.81
CA SER A 63 -0.53 9.04 -9.27
C SER A 63 0.16 9.98 -8.26
N TYR A 64 0.77 11.06 -8.75
CA TYR A 64 1.43 12.04 -7.87
C TYR A 64 0.47 12.67 -6.83
N GLN A 65 -0.82 12.82 -7.17
CA GLN A 65 -1.85 13.27 -6.22
C GLN A 65 -2.14 12.23 -5.13
N LYS A 66 -2.12 10.94 -5.49
CA LYS A 66 -2.27 9.82 -4.53
C LYS A 66 -1.06 9.77 -3.61
N TYR A 67 0.15 9.97 -4.14
CA TYR A 67 1.37 10.07 -3.34
C TYR A 67 1.34 11.23 -2.35
N ILE A 68 0.92 12.44 -2.77
CA ILE A 68 0.79 13.59 -1.86
C ILE A 68 -0.16 13.28 -0.71
N ARG A 69 -1.33 12.68 -1.00
CA ARG A 69 -2.30 12.32 0.04
C ARG A 69 -1.71 11.31 1.02
N LYS A 70 -1.12 10.22 0.50
CA LYS A 70 -0.46 9.18 1.29
C LYS A 70 0.59 9.78 2.22
N ALA A 71 1.47 10.65 1.71
CA ALA A 71 2.52 11.28 2.51
C ALA A 71 1.96 12.15 3.65
N VAL A 72 0.87 12.88 3.41
CA VAL A 72 0.19 13.67 4.45
C VAL A 72 -0.46 12.76 5.49
N GLU A 73 -1.19 11.73 5.06
CA GLU A 73 -1.80 10.74 5.96
C GLU A 73 -0.74 10.06 6.85
N GLU A 74 0.34 9.55 6.25
CA GLU A 74 1.45 8.91 6.97
C GLU A 74 2.11 9.84 7.98
N SER A 75 2.26 11.13 7.65
CA SER A 75 2.83 12.12 8.58
C SER A 75 1.95 12.39 9.79
N LEU A 76 0.64 12.15 9.68
CA LEU A 76 -0.35 12.38 10.76
C LEU A 76 -0.63 11.11 11.57
N THR A 77 -0.42 9.92 11.00
CA THR A 77 -0.70 8.64 11.67
C THR A 77 0.52 7.97 12.28
N SER A 78 1.73 8.35 11.85
CA SER A 78 2.97 7.79 12.42
C SER A 78 3.32 8.51 13.74
N HIS A 79 2.90 7.92 14.87
CA HIS A 79 3.26 8.32 16.24
C HIS A 79 3.90 7.15 16.99
#